data_AF-A0A5C7IVT6-F1
#
_entry.id   AF-A0A5C7IVT6-F1
#
_cell.length_a   1.000
_cell.length_b   1.000
_cell.length_c   1.000
_cell.angle_alpha   90.00
_cell.angle_beta   90.00
_cell.angle_gamma   90.00
#
_symmetry.space_group_name_H-M   'P 1'
#
loop_
_entity.id
_entity.type
_entity.pdbx_description
1 polymer ?
#
loop_
_entity_poly.entity_id
_entity_poly.type
_entity_poly.pdbx_seq_one_letter_code
_entity_poly.pdbx_strand_id
1 'polypeptide(L)'
;MSTVDKMLIKGIRSFDPENKNVVTFFKPLTLIVGPNGAGKTTIIECLKLSCTGELPPNARSGHSFIHDPKVAGETETKGQIKLRFKTPAGKDVVCIRSFQLTQKASKMEYKAIESVLQTINPHTGEKVCLSYRCADMDREIPALMGVSKAILENVIFAHQDDANWPLQDPSTLKKKFDDIFSATRYTKALELRESIAQDQEKTESLKNQMQELERNIQDVDAKIHHTEATLKDLREIQDQISTKTAVRRTLFKEQQKQYAALAEENEDTDEELKEWKTKFEQRIAILKNKISKLEREMCDKDSESSVLKKAINEYLMEIIKLQATAEAHMSLKDERDSAIKKLFARHNLGSLPNAPFSNEAASSLTNRIRSRLTDLEKDLDDKKFTSENEKSNELELKMALDCYLGANDRWKNIEAQKQAKVDIKSNILKRIEEKENERSSFERLISDVDLSRIDERENNMTNQLAGREFESNILQKQSEFHGVEQKIKALNREKDIMARDSEDRVALSFKKTELEIHLKKHKKIIDDYKDKIRGVLKGRLPHEKDLKKEITQALRHYAAKNEND
;
A
#
# COMPACT_ATOMS: atom_id res chain seq x y z
N MET A 1 -2.07 29.55 21.32
CA MET A 1 -3.09 30.00 20.34
C MET A 1 -2.40 30.95 19.37
N SER A 2 -2.63 30.79 18.06
CA SER A 2 -2.07 31.70 17.04
C SER A 2 -2.78 33.06 17.11
N THR A 3 -2.04 34.16 16.92
CA THR A 3 -2.63 35.51 16.97
C THR A 3 -2.03 36.44 15.95
N VAL A 4 -2.86 37.24 15.27
CA VAL A 4 -2.41 38.34 14.41
C VAL A 4 -2.22 39.59 15.27
N ASP A 5 -1.09 40.28 15.14
CA ASP A 5 -0.74 41.41 16.00
C ASP A 5 -0.75 42.75 15.23
N LYS A 6 -0.04 42.83 14.11
CA LYS A 6 0.05 44.06 13.29
C LYS A 6 0.15 43.76 11.81
N MET A 7 -0.43 44.60 10.98
CA MET A 7 -0.30 44.55 9.53
C MET A 7 0.04 45.92 8.96
N LEU A 8 0.98 45.98 8.03
CA LEU A 8 1.28 47.17 7.25
C LEU A 8 0.85 46.92 5.80
N ILE A 9 0.16 47.90 5.22
CA ILE A 9 -0.35 47.87 3.84
C ILE A 9 0.21 49.08 3.09
N LYS A 10 0.74 48.85 1.88
CA LYS A 10 1.27 49.85 0.94
C LYS A 10 0.88 49.52 -0.48
N GLY A 11 0.42 50.51 -1.25
CA GLY A 11 0.21 50.36 -2.70
C GLY A 11 -0.84 49.30 -3.06
N ILE A 12 -1.85 49.08 -2.20
CA ILE A 12 -2.93 48.11 -2.40
C ILE A 12 -4.26 48.86 -2.51
N ARG A 13 -4.98 48.74 -3.62
CA ARG A 13 -6.24 49.45 -3.90
C ARG A 13 -6.19 50.93 -3.51
N SER A 14 -6.99 51.38 -2.54
CA SER A 14 -7.04 52.78 -2.09
C SER A 14 -5.89 53.16 -1.14
N PHE A 15 -5.05 52.21 -0.74
CA PHE A 15 -3.85 52.49 0.06
C PHE A 15 -2.72 52.96 -0.84
N ASP A 16 -2.35 54.21 -0.66
CA ASP A 16 -1.26 54.89 -1.35
C ASP A 16 0.10 54.15 -1.17
N PRO A 17 0.96 54.10 -2.19
CA PRO A 17 2.27 53.44 -2.13
C PRO A 17 3.28 54.12 -1.19
N GLU A 18 3.24 55.45 -1.08
CA GLU A 18 4.15 56.25 -0.26
C GLU A 18 3.79 56.13 1.22
N ASN A 19 2.50 56.21 1.54
CA ASN A 19 2.02 56.20 2.92
C ASN A 19 2.11 54.82 3.59
N LYS A 20 2.68 54.78 4.81
CA LYS A 20 2.75 53.57 5.66
C LYS A 20 1.49 53.47 6.50
N ASN A 21 0.48 52.76 5.99
CA ASN A 21 -0.73 52.47 6.76
C ASN A 21 -0.52 51.21 7.62
N VAL A 22 -0.57 51.38 8.95
CA VAL A 22 -0.35 50.29 9.92
C VAL A 22 -1.63 50.04 10.71
N VAL A 23 -2.14 48.82 10.64
CA VAL A 23 -3.29 48.32 11.41
C VAL A 23 -2.76 47.48 12.58
N THR A 24 -3.21 47.78 13.80
CA THR A 24 -2.92 46.96 14.99
C THR A 24 -4.18 46.20 15.37
N PHE A 25 -4.05 44.89 15.56
CA PHE A 25 -5.15 44.00 15.95
C PHE A 25 -5.16 43.80 17.45
N PHE A 26 -6.28 44.13 18.08
CA PHE A 26 -6.52 44.00 19.51
C PHE A 26 -7.28 42.70 19.83
N LYS A 27 -7.05 42.20 21.04
CA LYS A 27 -7.67 40.98 21.57
C LYS A 27 -8.66 41.35 22.68
N PRO A 28 -9.84 40.71 22.77
CA PRO A 28 -10.36 39.68 21.85
C PRO A 28 -11.06 40.27 20.61
N LEU A 29 -11.29 41.59 20.56
CA LEU A 29 -12.10 42.25 19.53
C LEU A 29 -11.34 43.45 18.92
N THR A 30 -11.37 43.54 17.59
CA THR A 30 -10.90 44.71 16.83
C THR A 30 -12.06 45.26 16.01
N LEU A 31 -12.40 46.54 16.19
CA LEU A 31 -13.47 47.20 15.47
C LEU A 31 -12.90 48.07 14.34
N ILE A 32 -13.31 47.82 13.09
CA ILE A 32 -12.91 48.59 11.90
C ILE A 32 -14.14 49.32 11.35
N VAL A 33 -14.18 50.64 11.50
CA VAL A 33 -15.28 51.50 11.04
C VAL A 33 -14.79 52.54 10.03
N GLY A 34 -15.69 53.02 9.18
CA GLY A 34 -15.38 54.02 8.17
C GLY A 34 -16.46 54.08 7.08
N PRO A 35 -16.46 55.14 6.26
CA PRO A 35 -17.43 55.30 5.18
C PRO A 35 -17.30 54.22 4.09
N ASN A 36 -18.28 54.13 3.20
CA ASN A 36 -18.20 53.26 2.04
C ASN A 36 -17.02 53.67 1.14
N GLY A 37 -16.27 52.69 0.63
CA GLY A 37 -15.05 52.95 -0.13
C GLY A 37 -13.80 53.28 0.70
N ALA A 38 -13.88 53.34 2.03
CA ALA A 38 -12.72 53.63 2.90
C ALA A 38 -11.63 52.54 2.93
N GLY A 39 -11.80 51.41 2.22
CA GLY A 39 -10.83 50.31 2.21
C GLY A 39 -10.96 49.29 3.34
N LYS A 40 -12.09 49.24 4.06
CA LYS A 40 -12.35 48.26 5.14
C LYS A 40 -12.19 46.81 4.67
N THR A 41 -12.87 46.46 3.58
CA THR A 41 -12.80 45.12 2.96
C THR A 41 -11.38 44.81 2.49
N THR A 42 -10.64 45.81 2.04
CA THR A 42 -9.23 45.68 1.60
C THR A 42 -8.30 45.24 2.73
N ILE A 43 -8.58 45.63 3.98
CA ILE A 43 -7.80 45.14 5.14
C ILE A 43 -7.99 43.61 5.27
N ILE A 44 -9.22 43.11 5.11
CA ILE A 44 -9.51 41.66 5.18
C ILE A 44 -8.92 40.92 3.98
N GLU A 45 -8.99 41.49 2.78
CA GLU A 45 -8.34 40.94 1.59
C GLU A 45 -6.82 40.83 1.78
N CYS A 46 -6.18 41.83 2.41
CA CYS A 46 -4.75 41.79 2.72
C CYS A 46 -4.40 40.70 3.72
N LEU A 47 -5.25 40.46 4.73
CA LEU A 47 -5.10 39.35 5.67
C LEU A 47 -5.20 38.01 4.95
N LYS A 48 -6.24 37.82 4.13
CA LYS A 48 -6.44 36.61 3.32
C LYS A 48 -5.21 36.34 2.45
N LEU A 49 -4.81 37.31 1.63
CA LEU A 49 -3.67 37.18 0.72
C LEU A 49 -2.36 36.90 1.45
N SER A 50 -2.12 37.54 2.60
CA SER A 50 -0.93 37.30 3.41
C SER A 50 -0.84 35.84 3.90
N CYS A 51 -1.99 35.27 4.29
CA CYS A 51 -2.07 33.95 4.90
C CYS A 51 -2.20 32.81 3.89
N THR A 52 -2.92 33.01 2.79
CA THR A 52 -3.28 31.94 1.84
C THR A 52 -2.65 32.10 0.46
N GLY A 53 -2.11 33.28 0.13
CA GLY A 53 -1.59 33.60 -1.20
C GLY A 53 -2.65 33.89 -2.25
N GLU A 54 -3.93 33.89 -1.88
CA GLU A 54 -5.02 34.04 -2.84
C GLU A 54 -5.48 35.47 -3.00
N LEU A 55 -5.63 35.87 -4.27
CA LEU A 55 -6.16 37.17 -4.64
C LEU A 55 -7.69 37.21 -4.43
N PRO A 56 -8.27 38.39 -4.21
CA PRO A 56 -9.73 38.56 -4.15
C PRO A 56 -10.43 38.07 -5.44
N PRO A 57 -11.69 37.60 -5.35
CA PRO A 57 -12.41 37.00 -6.48
C PRO A 57 -12.52 37.91 -7.71
N ASN A 58 -12.61 39.23 -7.50
CA ASN A 58 -12.71 40.25 -8.55
C ASN A 58 -11.33 40.73 -9.07
N ALA A 59 -10.25 40.07 -8.64
CA ALA A 59 -8.86 40.43 -8.95
C ALA A 59 -8.06 39.28 -9.55
N ARG A 60 -8.69 38.41 -10.36
CA ARG A 60 -8.06 37.19 -10.92
C ARG A 60 -6.75 37.42 -11.68
N SER A 61 -6.49 38.63 -12.20
CA SER A 61 -5.24 39.01 -12.87
C SER A 61 -4.33 39.94 -12.03
N GLY A 62 -4.67 40.19 -10.76
CA GLY A 62 -3.90 41.00 -9.81
C GLY A 62 -3.94 42.51 -10.07
N HIS A 63 -4.28 42.96 -11.28
CA HIS A 63 -4.25 44.37 -11.66
C HIS A 63 -5.19 45.26 -10.84
N SER A 64 -6.38 44.77 -10.49
CA SER A 64 -7.36 45.54 -9.70
C SER A 64 -7.08 45.53 -8.19
N PHE A 65 -6.08 44.77 -7.75
CA PHE A 65 -5.70 44.66 -6.35
C PHE A 65 -4.57 45.65 -5.98
N ILE A 66 -3.61 45.86 -6.88
CA ILE A 66 -2.54 46.86 -6.70
C ILE A 66 -3.07 48.25 -7.02
N HIS A 67 -2.57 49.28 -6.34
CA HIS A 67 -2.92 50.66 -6.64
C HIS A 67 -2.56 51.01 -8.08
N ASP A 68 -3.51 51.56 -8.84
CA ASP A 68 -3.34 51.80 -10.28
C ASP A 68 -2.28 52.90 -10.53
N PRO A 69 -1.18 52.62 -11.26
CA PRO A 69 -0.14 53.60 -11.56
C PRO A 69 -0.67 54.86 -12.24
N LYS A 70 -1.76 54.74 -13.01
CA LYS A 70 -2.39 55.88 -13.71
C LYS A 70 -2.95 56.94 -12.77
N VAL A 71 -3.34 56.56 -11.55
CA VAL A 71 -3.91 57.48 -10.56
C VAL A 71 -2.83 58.40 -10.01
N ALA A 72 -1.60 57.90 -9.86
CA ALA A 72 -0.43 58.66 -9.42
C ALA A 72 0.35 59.31 -10.59
N GLY A 73 0.04 58.96 -11.84
CA GLY A 73 0.79 59.40 -13.02
C GLY A 73 2.15 58.72 -13.18
N GLU A 74 2.33 57.55 -12.56
CA GLU A 74 3.58 56.78 -12.57
C GLU A 74 3.52 55.62 -13.59
N THR A 75 4.69 55.14 -14.04
CA THR A 75 4.78 53.99 -14.95
C THR A 75 4.66 52.64 -14.23
N GLU A 76 4.87 52.62 -12.92
CA GLU A 76 4.89 51.41 -12.09
C GLU A 76 4.45 51.73 -10.67
N THR A 77 3.62 50.87 -10.07
CA THR A 77 3.28 50.91 -8.64
C THR A 77 3.78 49.65 -7.95
N LYS A 78 4.43 49.80 -6.80
CA LYS A 78 4.83 48.68 -5.92
C LYS A 78 3.86 48.56 -4.75
N GLY A 79 3.30 47.36 -4.59
CA GLY A 79 2.47 46.98 -3.46
C GLY A 79 3.24 46.14 -2.45
N GLN A 80 3.03 46.34 -1.16
CA GLN A 80 3.61 45.49 -0.12
C GLN A 80 2.63 45.29 1.04
N ILE A 81 2.54 44.06 1.49
CA ILE A 81 1.81 43.69 2.70
C ILE A 81 2.79 43.04 3.67
N LYS A 82 2.83 43.54 4.90
CA LYS A 82 3.68 43.01 5.97
C LYS A 82 2.83 42.64 7.17
N LEU A 83 2.63 41.34 7.39
CA LEU A 83 1.81 40.77 8.45
C LEU A 83 2.69 40.20 9.57
N ARG A 84 2.48 40.65 10.80
CA ARG A 84 3.08 40.07 12.01
C ARG A 84 2.03 39.24 12.74
N PHE A 85 2.38 37.98 13.01
CA PHE A 85 1.57 37.08 13.80
C PHE A 85 2.45 36.24 14.73
N LYS A 86 1.84 35.69 15.78
CA LYS A 86 2.44 34.71 16.68
C LYS A 86 1.92 33.33 16.37
N THR A 87 2.82 32.35 16.30
CA THR A 87 2.46 30.94 16.11
C THR A 87 1.80 30.35 17.38
N PRO A 88 1.15 29.18 17.30
CA PRO A 88 0.66 28.48 18.48
C PRO A 88 1.74 28.21 19.54
N ALA A 89 3.00 28.06 19.11
CA ALA A 89 4.17 27.89 19.96
C ALA A 89 4.73 29.21 20.54
N GLY A 90 4.05 30.35 20.33
CA GLY A 90 4.42 31.66 20.86
C GLY A 90 5.55 32.36 20.12
N LYS A 91 6.00 31.85 18.95
CA LYS A 91 7.07 32.47 18.16
C LYS A 91 6.53 33.61 17.31
N ASP A 92 7.24 34.74 17.31
CA ASP A 92 6.95 35.89 16.45
C ASP A 92 7.40 35.62 15.01
N VAL A 93 6.47 35.76 14.07
CA VAL A 93 6.67 35.57 12.64
C VAL A 93 6.20 36.80 11.88
N VAL A 94 6.98 37.21 10.89
CA VAL A 94 6.63 38.30 9.98
C VAL A 94 6.64 37.80 8.54
N CYS A 95 5.47 37.81 7.92
CA CYS A 95 5.28 37.55 6.50
C CYS A 95 5.32 38.88 5.75
N ILE A 96 6.10 38.95 4.67
CA ILE A 96 6.13 40.09 3.74
C ILE A 96 5.82 39.56 2.35
N ARG A 97 4.80 40.12 1.69
CA ARG A 97 4.50 39.86 0.28
C ARG A 97 4.61 41.15 -0.51
N SER A 98 5.42 41.12 -1.57
CA SER A 98 5.66 42.29 -2.43
C SER A 98 5.18 42.03 -3.85
N PHE A 99 4.55 43.04 -4.43
CA PHE A 99 3.89 42.99 -5.72
C PHE A 99 4.28 44.21 -6.56
N GLN A 100 4.23 44.08 -7.87
CA GLN A 100 4.51 45.14 -8.82
C GLN A 100 3.45 45.14 -9.90
N LEU A 101 2.96 46.33 -10.23
CA LEU A 101 2.07 46.56 -11.35
C LEU A 101 2.72 47.58 -12.29
N THR A 102 3.06 47.15 -13.49
CA THR A 102 3.73 48.00 -14.49
C THR A 102 2.77 48.32 -15.64
N GLN A 103 2.70 49.59 -16.00
CA GLN A 103 1.96 50.04 -17.18
C GLN A 103 2.81 49.86 -18.44
N LYS A 104 2.44 48.90 -19.30
CA LYS A 104 2.99 48.76 -20.65
C LYS A 104 2.08 49.45 -21.67
N ALA A 105 2.55 49.61 -22.90
CA ALA A 105 1.88 50.36 -23.97
C ALA A 105 0.39 49.98 -24.19
N SER A 106 0.03 48.70 -24.07
CA SER A 106 -1.35 48.23 -24.30
C SER A 106 -2.00 47.48 -23.13
N LYS A 107 -1.24 47.15 -22.08
CA LYS A 107 -1.73 46.33 -20.95
C LYS A 107 -1.04 46.68 -19.64
N MET A 108 -1.75 46.46 -18.54
CA MET A 108 -1.14 46.39 -17.22
C MET A 108 -0.51 45.01 -17.04
N GLU A 109 0.69 44.96 -16.45
CA GLU A 109 1.38 43.70 -16.14
C GLU A 109 1.58 43.59 -14.63
N TYR A 110 0.97 42.56 -14.03
CA TYR A 110 1.09 42.24 -12.61
C TYR A 110 2.20 41.21 -12.42
N LYS A 111 3.05 41.45 -11.41
CA LYS A 111 4.11 40.54 -11.01
C LYS A 111 4.15 40.42 -9.49
N ALA A 112 4.04 39.20 -8.98
CA ALA A 112 4.45 38.90 -7.61
C ALA A 112 5.98 38.86 -7.55
N ILE A 113 6.60 39.68 -6.71
CA ILE A 113 8.05 39.89 -6.70
C ILE A 113 8.71 38.89 -5.75
N GLU A 114 8.68 39.20 -4.45
CA GLU A 114 9.40 38.48 -3.42
C GLU A 114 8.47 38.31 -2.23
N SER A 115 8.45 37.09 -1.70
CA SER A 115 7.76 36.77 -0.47
C SER A 115 8.81 36.34 0.57
N VAL A 116 8.89 37.07 1.68
CA VAL A 116 9.91 36.89 2.71
C VAL A 116 9.24 36.50 4.02
N LEU A 117 9.76 35.46 4.65
CA LEU A 117 9.36 35.04 5.99
C LEU A 117 10.49 35.35 6.96
N GLN A 118 10.22 36.19 7.95
CA GLN A 118 11.17 36.53 9.01
C GLN A 118 10.71 35.90 10.33
N THR A 119 11.61 35.21 11.02
CA THR A 119 11.36 34.64 12.34
C THR A 119 12.47 35.07 13.29
N ILE A 120 12.17 35.15 14.59
CA ILE A 120 13.20 35.42 15.61
C ILE A 120 13.65 34.09 16.19
N ASN A 121 14.95 33.81 16.15
CA ASN A 121 15.50 32.62 16.78
C ASN A 121 15.38 32.76 18.32
N PRO A 122 14.65 31.88 19.01
CA PRO A 122 14.45 31.98 20.45
C PRO A 122 15.73 31.85 21.29
N HIS A 123 16.79 31.25 20.74
CA HIS A 123 18.03 30.98 21.47
C HIS A 123 19.11 32.04 21.24
N THR A 124 19.15 32.65 20.06
CA THR A 124 20.14 33.69 19.73
C THR A 124 19.58 35.11 19.74
N GLY A 125 18.25 35.26 19.72
CA GLY A 125 17.58 36.56 19.57
C GLY A 125 17.72 37.18 18.18
N GLU A 126 18.42 36.51 17.26
CA GLU A 126 18.66 37.01 15.90
C GLU A 126 17.44 36.85 15.01
N LYS A 127 17.27 37.81 14.08
CA LYS A 127 16.24 37.75 13.05
C LYS A 127 16.73 36.86 11.91
N VAL A 128 16.14 35.68 11.79
CA VAL A 128 16.38 34.76 10.68
C VAL A 128 15.39 35.09 9.56
N CYS A 129 15.91 35.53 8.42
CA CYS A 129 15.12 35.79 7.23
C CYS A 129 15.27 34.60 6.27
N LEU A 130 14.15 33.98 5.94
CA LEU A 130 14.08 32.91 4.96
C LEU A 130 13.29 33.45 3.76
N SER A 131 13.96 33.56 2.62
CA SER A 131 13.30 33.87 1.34
C SER A 131 12.76 32.56 0.77
N TYR A 132 11.47 32.55 0.43
CA TYR A 132 10.76 31.37 -0.08
C TYR A 132 10.19 31.69 -1.45
N ARG A 133 9.97 30.66 -2.29
CA ARG A 133 9.10 30.83 -3.45
C ARG A 133 7.67 31.08 -2.96
N CYS A 134 6.89 31.86 -3.70
CA CYS A 134 5.51 32.18 -3.32
C CYS A 134 4.67 30.94 -2.99
N ALA A 135 4.82 29.87 -3.78
CA ALA A 135 4.11 28.60 -3.57
C ALA A 135 4.46 27.91 -2.25
N ASP A 136 5.71 28.02 -1.80
CA ASP A 136 6.15 27.45 -0.52
C ASP A 136 5.59 28.27 0.64
N MET A 137 5.51 29.60 0.53
CA MET A 137 4.88 30.45 1.54
C MET A 137 3.39 30.19 1.74
N ASP A 138 2.67 29.91 0.65
CA ASP A 138 1.24 29.59 0.68
C ASP A 138 0.96 28.29 1.44
N ARG A 139 1.97 27.41 1.57
CA ARG A 139 1.93 26.18 2.36
C ARG A 139 2.43 26.39 3.79
N GLU A 140 3.52 27.12 3.97
CA GLU A 140 4.20 27.29 5.26
C GLU A 140 3.43 28.20 6.22
N ILE A 141 2.80 29.29 5.76
CA ILE A 141 2.09 30.21 6.66
C ILE A 141 0.90 29.54 7.36
N PRO A 142 -0.02 28.86 6.65
CA PRO A 142 -1.11 28.12 7.29
C PRO A 142 -0.59 27.11 8.33
N ALA A 143 0.49 26.39 8.00
CA ALA A 143 1.12 25.44 8.90
C ALA A 143 1.68 26.12 10.17
N LEU A 144 2.37 27.25 10.03
CA LEU A 144 2.90 28.04 11.16
C LEU A 144 1.79 28.66 12.02
N MET A 145 0.66 29.02 11.42
CA MET A 145 -0.53 29.48 12.14
C MET A 145 -1.28 28.32 12.83
N GLY A 146 -1.03 27.07 12.44
CA GLY A 146 -1.71 25.89 12.95
C GLY A 146 -3.17 25.77 12.46
N VAL A 147 -3.49 26.35 11.30
CA VAL A 147 -4.82 26.35 10.72
C VAL A 147 -4.71 25.95 9.24
N SER A 148 -5.64 25.13 8.73
CA SER A 148 -5.60 24.74 7.32
C SER A 148 -5.84 25.94 6.39
N LYS A 149 -5.23 25.91 5.20
CA LYS A 149 -5.43 26.95 4.17
C LYS A 149 -6.93 27.15 3.88
N ALA A 150 -7.68 26.06 3.71
CA ALA A 150 -9.11 26.09 3.41
C ALA A 150 -9.94 26.79 4.51
N ILE A 151 -9.58 26.63 5.79
CA ILE A 151 -10.25 27.31 6.91
C ILE A 151 -9.91 28.81 6.93
N LEU A 152 -8.62 29.15 6.72
CA LEU A 152 -8.20 30.56 6.61
C LEU A 152 -8.94 31.29 5.48
N GLU A 153 -9.15 30.59 4.36
CA GLU A 153 -9.74 31.14 3.14
C GLU A 153 -11.27 31.25 3.18
N ASN A 154 -11.95 30.16 3.60
CA ASN A 154 -13.41 30.04 3.49
C ASN A 154 -14.15 30.40 4.78
N VAL A 155 -13.48 30.43 5.93
CA VAL A 155 -14.12 30.63 7.24
C VAL A 155 -13.58 31.87 7.94
N ILE A 156 -12.26 31.99 8.13
CA ILE A 156 -11.67 33.07 8.94
C ILE A 156 -11.62 34.39 8.17
N PHE A 157 -11.07 34.36 6.95
CA PHE A 157 -10.95 35.54 6.07
C PHE A 157 -11.82 35.39 4.82
N ALA A 158 -13.05 34.91 5.00
CA ALA A 158 -14.03 34.82 3.92
C ALA A 158 -14.27 36.20 3.30
N HIS A 159 -14.24 36.26 1.97
CA HIS A 159 -14.46 37.53 1.26
C HIS A 159 -15.93 37.95 1.38
N GLN A 160 -16.19 39.26 1.43
CA GLN A 160 -17.55 39.80 1.56
C GLN A 160 -18.52 39.24 0.50
N ASP A 161 -18.09 39.20 -0.76
CA ASP A 161 -18.89 38.67 -1.89
C ASP A 161 -19.10 37.14 -1.85
N ASP A 162 -18.32 36.43 -1.02
CA ASP A 162 -18.33 34.96 -0.93
C ASP A 162 -18.74 34.49 0.47
N ALA A 163 -19.16 35.40 1.36
CA ALA A 163 -19.51 35.08 2.75
C ALA A 163 -20.79 34.23 2.86
N ASN A 164 -21.64 34.27 1.85
CA ASN A 164 -22.87 33.48 1.77
C ASN A 164 -22.68 32.10 1.11
N TRP A 165 -21.43 31.64 0.91
CA TRP A 165 -21.15 30.32 0.33
C TRP A 165 -21.88 29.14 1.00
N PRO A 166 -22.21 29.14 2.30
CA PRO A 166 -23.00 28.06 2.90
C PRO A 166 -24.43 27.95 2.36
N LEU A 167 -24.93 29.01 1.71
CA LEU A 167 -26.27 29.08 1.11
C LEU A 167 -26.25 28.90 -0.42
N GLN A 168 -25.07 28.67 -1.00
CA GLN A 168 -24.93 28.45 -2.44
C GLN A 168 -25.36 27.02 -2.83
N ASP A 169 -25.30 26.72 -4.12
CA ASP A 169 -25.74 25.45 -4.66
C ASP A 169 -24.97 24.25 -4.05
N PRO A 170 -25.59 23.05 -4.04
CA PRO A 170 -24.99 21.86 -3.42
C PRO A 170 -23.61 21.49 -3.95
N SER A 171 -23.29 21.81 -5.20
CA SER A 171 -21.98 21.50 -5.80
C SER A 171 -20.88 22.38 -5.20
N THR A 172 -21.11 23.69 -5.16
CA THR A 172 -20.18 24.65 -4.54
C THR A 172 -20.01 24.40 -3.05
N LEU A 173 -21.11 24.10 -2.35
CA LEU A 173 -21.11 23.75 -0.93
C LEU A 173 -20.27 22.50 -0.65
N LYS A 174 -20.51 21.43 -1.41
CA LYS A 174 -19.76 20.17 -1.28
C LYS A 174 -18.28 20.37 -1.52
N LYS A 175 -17.91 21.13 -2.55
CA LYS A 175 -16.49 21.41 -2.85
C LYS A 175 -15.79 22.11 -1.69
N LYS A 176 -16.40 23.16 -1.11
CA LYS A 176 -15.82 23.85 0.06
C LYS A 176 -15.74 22.97 1.30
N PHE A 177 -16.72 22.09 1.53
CA PHE A 177 -16.63 21.10 2.61
C PHE A 177 -15.51 20.07 2.37
N ASP A 178 -15.39 19.54 1.15
CA ASP A 178 -14.32 18.59 0.79
C ASP A 178 -12.94 19.23 0.98
N ASP A 179 -12.79 20.51 0.65
CA ASP A 179 -11.55 21.29 0.86
C ASP A 179 -11.26 21.53 2.36
N ILE A 180 -12.28 21.88 3.16
CA ILE A 180 -12.17 22.09 4.62
C ILE A 180 -11.78 20.78 5.33
N PHE A 181 -12.44 19.67 5.00
CA PHE A 181 -12.21 18.38 5.63
C PHE A 181 -11.06 17.58 5.00
N SER A 182 -10.51 18.04 3.88
CA SER A 182 -9.44 17.35 3.14
C SER A 182 -9.80 15.90 2.80
N ALA A 183 -11.08 15.60 2.56
CA ALA A 183 -11.59 14.24 2.36
C ALA A 183 -10.92 13.52 1.18
N THR A 184 -10.56 14.27 0.14
CA THR A 184 -9.85 13.77 -1.05
C THR A 184 -8.43 13.26 -0.76
N ARG A 185 -7.78 13.73 0.32
CA ARG A 185 -6.46 13.22 0.73
C ARG A 185 -6.60 11.87 1.42
N TYR A 186 -7.65 11.69 2.21
CA TYR A 186 -7.91 10.42 2.90
C TYR A 186 -8.28 9.31 1.92
N THR A 187 -9.12 9.58 0.91
CA THR A 187 -9.43 8.60 -0.13
C THR A 187 -8.19 8.20 -0.92
N LYS A 188 -7.37 9.17 -1.36
CA LYS A 188 -6.10 8.87 -2.04
C LYS A 188 -5.11 8.08 -1.18
N ALA A 189 -5.06 8.35 0.12
CA ALA A 189 -4.20 7.61 1.04
C ALA A 189 -4.67 6.14 1.20
N LEU A 190 -5.98 5.90 1.17
CA LEU A 190 -6.54 4.55 1.17
C LEU A 190 -6.22 3.80 -0.13
N GLU A 191 -6.42 4.44 -1.28
CA GLU A 191 -6.07 3.86 -2.60
C GLU A 191 -4.57 3.51 -2.68
N LEU A 192 -3.69 4.39 -2.20
CA LEU A 192 -2.25 4.13 -2.12
C LEU A 192 -1.93 2.94 -1.21
N ARG A 193 -2.63 2.82 -0.07
CA ARG A 193 -2.43 1.69 0.84
C ARG A 193 -2.84 0.37 0.20
N GLU A 194 -3.95 0.34 -0.53
CA GLU A 194 -4.39 -0.84 -1.28
C GLU A 194 -3.40 -1.21 -2.40
N SER A 195 -2.90 -0.22 -3.15
CA SER A 195 -1.86 -0.44 -4.16
C SER A 195 -0.58 -1.02 -3.56
N ILE A 196 -0.12 -0.49 -2.43
CA ILE A 196 1.08 -1.00 -1.74
C ILE A 196 0.87 -2.45 -1.27
N ALA A 197 -0.32 -2.78 -0.77
CA ALA A 197 -0.62 -4.15 -0.34
C ALA A 197 -0.59 -5.13 -1.53
N GLN A 198 -1.14 -4.76 -2.68
CA GLN A 198 -1.09 -5.57 -3.90
C GLN A 198 0.35 -5.75 -4.41
N ASP A 199 1.17 -4.70 -4.37
CA ASP A 199 2.56 -4.77 -4.81
C ASP A 199 3.42 -5.61 -3.85
N GLN A 200 3.12 -5.59 -2.55
CA GLN A 200 3.74 -6.48 -1.56
C GLN A 200 3.40 -7.95 -1.84
N GLU A 201 2.14 -8.27 -2.10
CA GLU A 201 1.71 -9.64 -2.44
C GLU A 201 2.42 -10.16 -3.70
N LYS A 202 2.51 -9.32 -4.75
CA LYS A 202 3.27 -9.66 -5.96
C LYS A 202 4.75 -9.87 -5.67
N THR A 203 5.36 -9.04 -4.84
CA THR A 203 6.77 -9.16 -4.46
C THR A 203 7.04 -10.46 -3.70
N GLU A 204 6.16 -10.85 -2.79
CA GLU A 204 6.26 -12.12 -2.06
C GLU A 204 6.15 -13.31 -3.03
N SER A 205 5.22 -13.25 -3.98
CA SER A 205 5.05 -14.29 -5.00
C SER A 205 6.29 -14.46 -5.89
N LEU A 206 6.89 -13.35 -6.34
CA LEU A 206 8.13 -13.35 -7.12
C LEU A 206 9.31 -13.89 -6.31
N LYS A 207 9.40 -13.54 -5.03
CA LYS A 207 10.44 -14.04 -4.13
C LYS A 207 10.36 -15.56 -3.97
N ASN A 208 9.15 -16.11 -3.84
CA ASN A 208 8.95 -17.56 -3.79
C ASN A 208 9.37 -18.23 -5.11
N GLN A 209 9.01 -17.64 -6.26
CA GLN A 209 9.46 -18.12 -7.57
C GLN A 209 10.99 -18.07 -7.72
N MET A 210 11.64 -17.02 -7.24
CA MET A 210 13.10 -16.91 -7.25
C MET A 210 13.76 -17.99 -6.39
N GLN A 211 13.25 -18.24 -5.19
CA GLN A 211 13.77 -19.32 -4.33
C GLN A 211 13.62 -20.69 -4.98
N GLU A 212 12.53 -20.94 -5.68
CA GLU A 212 12.32 -22.18 -6.41
C GLU A 212 13.29 -22.32 -7.60
N LEU A 213 13.52 -21.24 -8.35
CA LEU A 213 14.53 -21.21 -9.40
C LEU A 213 15.95 -21.41 -8.86
N GLU A 214 16.31 -20.77 -7.74
CA GLU A 214 17.61 -20.98 -7.07
C GLU A 214 17.81 -22.45 -6.66
N ARG A 215 16.76 -23.07 -6.12
CA ARG A 215 16.78 -24.49 -5.75
C ARG A 215 16.95 -25.40 -6.96
N ASN A 216 16.27 -25.09 -8.07
CA ASN A 216 16.42 -25.81 -9.33
C ASN A 216 17.83 -25.66 -9.91
N ILE A 217 18.43 -24.47 -9.83
CA ILE A 217 19.81 -24.23 -10.26
C ILE A 217 20.78 -25.08 -9.43
N GLN A 218 20.63 -25.11 -8.10
CA GLN A 218 21.47 -25.95 -7.23
C GLN A 218 21.36 -27.44 -7.55
N ASP A 219 20.17 -27.94 -7.84
CA ASP A 219 19.96 -29.34 -8.23
C ASP A 219 20.63 -29.67 -9.58
N VAL A 220 20.53 -28.76 -10.56
CA VAL A 220 21.22 -28.91 -11.84
C VAL A 220 22.74 -28.87 -11.67
N ASP A 221 23.27 -27.97 -10.83
CA ASP A 221 24.70 -27.85 -10.58
C ASP A 221 25.27 -29.10 -9.89
N ALA A 222 24.52 -29.67 -8.94
CA ALA A 222 24.86 -30.96 -8.32
C ALA A 222 24.90 -32.11 -9.34
N LYS A 223 23.94 -32.14 -10.28
CA LYS A 223 23.93 -33.12 -11.39
C LYS A 223 25.11 -32.93 -12.33
N ILE A 224 25.46 -31.70 -12.67
CA ILE A 224 26.64 -31.39 -13.49
C ILE A 224 27.90 -31.93 -12.81
N HIS A 225 28.12 -31.59 -11.54
CA HIS A 225 29.28 -32.09 -10.79
C HIS A 225 29.36 -33.61 -10.71
N HIS A 226 28.22 -34.29 -10.51
CA HIS A 226 28.18 -35.75 -10.53
C HIS A 226 28.56 -36.33 -11.91
N THR A 227 28.09 -35.68 -12.98
CA THR A 227 28.39 -36.08 -14.37
C THR A 227 29.86 -35.83 -14.72
N GLU A 228 30.45 -34.74 -14.21
CA GLU A 228 31.88 -34.45 -14.37
C GLU A 228 32.77 -35.48 -13.65
N ALA A 229 32.40 -35.87 -12.43
CA ALA A 229 33.12 -36.89 -11.66
C ALA A 229 33.08 -38.24 -12.38
N THR A 230 31.91 -38.67 -12.83
CA THR A 230 31.76 -39.94 -13.57
C THR A 230 32.51 -39.93 -14.91
N LEU A 231 32.53 -38.80 -15.63
CA LEU A 231 33.35 -38.64 -16.84
C LEU A 231 34.85 -38.76 -16.55
N LYS A 232 35.32 -38.26 -15.40
CA LYS A 232 36.72 -38.39 -14.98
C LYS A 232 37.09 -39.85 -14.73
N ASP A 233 36.25 -40.57 -14.00
CA ASP A 233 36.46 -42.00 -13.71
C ASP A 233 36.47 -42.84 -15.00
N LEU A 234 35.57 -42.54 -15.94
CA LEU A 234 35.54 -43.20 -17.26
C LEU A 234 36.81 -42.96 -18.07
N ARG A 235 37.39 -41.75 -18.01
CA ARG A 235 38.67 -41.45 -18.67
C ARG A 235 39.82 -42.25 -18.04
N GLU A 236 39.85 -42.37 -16.72
CA GLU A 236 40.87 -43.16 -16.03
C GLU A 236 40.79 -44.65 -16.39
N ILE A 237 39.58 -45.21 -16.48
CA ILE A 237 39.37 -46.59 -16.97
C ILE A 237 39.84 -46.72 -18.43
N GLN A 238 39.55 -45.74 -19.28
CA GLN A 238 39.99 -45.75 -20.68
C GLN A 238 41.53 -45.75 -20.79
N ASP A 239 42.22 -44.98 -19.95
CA ASP A 239 43.68 -44.96 -19.88
C ASP A 239 44.24 -46.32 -19.42
N GLN A 240 43.62 -46.94 -18.41
CA GLN A 240 43.98 -48.29 -17.97
C GLN A 240 43.76 -49.35 -19.06
N ILE A 241 42.68 -49.25 -19.84
CA ILE A 241 42.45 -50.15 -20.99
C ILE A 241 43.54 -49.94 -22.05
N SER A 242 43.90 -48.69 -22.36
CA SER A 242 44.92 -48.38 -23.37
C SER A 242 46.29 -48.94 -22.98
N THR A 243 46.69 -48.79 -21.72
CA THR A 243 47.96 -49.31 -21.18
C THR A 243 47.98 -50.84 -21.17
N LYS A 244 46.91 -51.50 -20.69
CA LYS A 244 46.79 -52.97 -20.73
C LYS A 244 46.81 -53.51 -22.17
N THR A 245 46.19 -52.80 -23.11
CA THR A 245 46.19 -53.18 -24.53
C THR A 245 47.58 -53.06 -25.16
N ALA A 246 48.33 -52.01 -24.83
CA ALA A 246 49.72 -51.84 -25.25
C ALA A 246 50.62 -52.96 -24.70
N VAL A 247 50.52 -53.26 -23.40
CA VAL A 247 51.24 -54.36 -22.74
C VAL A 247 50.92 -55.69 -23.43
N ARG A 248 49.64 -55.98 -23.68
CA ARG A 248 49.21 -57.19 -24.39
C ARG A 248 49.84 -57.32 -25.78
N ARG A 249 49.91 -56.22 -26.55
CA ARG A 249 50.56 -56.21 -27.87
C ARG A 249 52.06 -56.50 -27.78
N THR A 250 52.76 -55.96 -26.78
CA THR A 250 54.20 -56.21 -26.60
C THR A 250 54.49 -57.68 -26.24
N LEU A 251 53.73 -58.23 -25.29
CA LEU A 251 53.80 -59.65 -24.91
C LEU A 251 53.51 -60.59 -26.09
N PHE A 252 52.50 -60.26 -26.90
CA PHE A 252 52.15 -61.05 -28.07
C PHE A 252 53.28 -61.08 -29.12
N LYS A 253 53.95 -59.94 -29.35
CA LYS A 253 55.13 -59.88 -30.24
C LYS A 253 56.31 -60.70 -29.71
N GLU A 254 56.55 -60.66 -28.40
CA GLU A 254 57.62 -61.42 -27.76
C GLU A 254 57.36 -62.93 -27.85
N GLN A 255 56.11 -63.36 -27.61
CA GLN A 255 55.69 -64.74 -27.78
C GLN A 255 55.91 -65.23 -29.22
N GLN A 256 55.58 -64.40 -30.21
CA GLN A 256 55.78 -64.75 -31.63
C GLN A 256 57.26 -64.89 -32.00
N LYS A 257 58.14 -64.08 -31.40
CA LYS A 257 59.61 -64.23 -31.52
C LYS A 257 60.10 -65.55 -30.93
N GLN A 258 59.61 -65.93 -29.74
CA GLN A 258 60.02 -67.19 -29.09
C GLN A 258 59.57 -68.41 -29.90
N TYR A 259 58.37 -68.39 -30.50
CA TYR A 259 57.92 -69.47 -31.39
C TYR A 259 58.73 -69.55 -32.69
N ALA A 260 59.16 -68.42 -33.24
CA ALA A 260 60.04 -68.42 -34.41
C ALA A 260 61.43 -68.99 -34.10
N ALA A 261 61.97 -68.72 -32.91
CA ALA A 261 63.23 -69.30 -32.44
C ALA A 261 63.15 -70.82 -32.20
N LEU A 262 62.01 -71.32 -31.69
CA LEU A 262 61.77 -72.76 -31.50
C LEU A 262 61.66 -73.57 -32.81
N ALA A 263 61.33 -72.91 -33.92
CA ALA A 263 61.25 -73.55 -35.24
C ALA A 263 62.62 -73.72 -35.92
N GLU A 264 63.67 -73.08 -35.40
CA GLU A 264 65.03 -73.08 -35.98
C GLU A 264 65.94 -74.16 -35.33
N GLU A 265 65.54 -74.76 -34.21
CA GLU A 265 66.41 -75.58 -33.34
C GLU A 265 65.86 -77.01 -33.07
N ASN A 266 65.23 -77.67 -34.04
CA ASN A 266 64.84 -79.08 -33.87
C ASN A 266 65.04 -79.89 -35.16
N GLU A 267 66.26 -80.39 -35.34
CA GLU A 267 66.57 -81.54 -36.19
C GLU A 267 66.94 -82.74 -35.31
N ASP A 268 66.01 -83.23 -34.48
CA ASP A 268 66.24 -84.45 -33.69
C ASP A 268 65.26 -85.58 -34.05
N THR A 269 65.76 -86.81 -33.99
CA THR A 269 65.24 -88.01 -34.66
C THR A 269 64.16 -88.76 -33.85
N ASP A 270 63.31 -89.54 -34.54
CA ASP A 270 62.08 -90.21 -34.04
C ASP A 270 62.22 -91.12 -32.80
N GLU A 271 63.43 -91.46 -32.35
CA GLU A 271 63.67 -92.27 -31.15
C GLU A 271 63.68 -91.44 -29.85
N GLU A 272 64.17 -90.19 -29.89
CA GLU A 272 64.12 -89.29 -28.74
C GLU A 272 62.68 -88.83 -28.47
N LEU A 273 61.86 -88.69 -29.52
CA LEU A 273 60.46 -88.30 -29.42
C LEU A 273 59.61 -89.30 -28.61
N LYS A 274 59.90 -90.61 -28.70
CA LYS A 274 59.21 -91.66 -27.91
C LYS A 274 59.62 -91.64 -26.43
N GLU A 275 60.89 -91.36 -26.14
CA GLU A 275 61.38 -91.17 -24.77
C GLU A 275 60.79 -89.90 -24.14
N TRP A 276 60.71 -88.81 -24.89
CA TRP A 276 60.06 -87.59 -24.44
C TRP A 276 58.57 -87.78 -24.23
N LYS A 277 57.87 -88.51 -25.11
CA LYS A 277 56.45 -88.82 -24.94
C LYS A 277 56.18 -89.60 -23.65
N THR A 278 56.99 -90.61 -23.34
CA THR A 278 56.84 -91.38 -22.09
C THR A 278 57.21 -90.56 -20.85
N LYS A 279 58.26 -89.72 -20.92
CA LYS A 279 58.58 -88.76 -19.85
C LYS A 279 57.48 -87.72 -19.63
N PHE A 280 56.85 -87.22 -20.71
CA PHE A 280 55.71 -86.30 -20.64
C PHE A 280 54.47 -86.98 -20.05
N GLU A 281 54.14 -88.21 -20.45
CA GLU A 281 53.00 -88.95 -19.90
C GLU A 281 53.15 -89.20 -18.39
N GLN A 282 54.35 -89.56 -17.94
CA GLN A 282 54.66 -89.69 -16.51
C GLN A 282 54.52 -88.35 -15.78
N ARG A 283 55.03 -87.26 -16.36
CA ARG A 283 54.95 -85.92 -15.76
C ARG A 283 53.51 -85.40 -15.72
N ILE A 284 52.71 -85.67 -16.74
CA ILE A 284 51.27 -85.37 -16.77
C ILE A 284 50.54 -86.18 -15.69
N ALA A 285 50.87 -87.45 -15.48
CA ALA A 285 50.26 -88.25 -14.42
C ALA A 285 50.60 -87.70 -13.01
N ILE A 286 51.85 -87.30 -12.78
CA ILE A 286 52.27 -86.67 -11.52
C ILE A 286 51.54 -85.33 -11.32
N LEU A 287 51.44 -84.51 -12.37
CA LEU A 287 50.73 -83.22 -12.30
C LEU A 287 49.24 -83.41 -12.08
N LYS A 288 48.59 -84.38 -12.72
CA LYS A 288 47.17 -84.71 -12.48
C LYS A 288 46.91 -85.14 -11.04
N ASN A 289 47.80 -85.94 -10.45
CA ASN A 289 47.71 -86.30 -9.04
C ASN A 289 47.94 -85.10 -8.11
N LYS A 290 48.82 -84.17 -8.49
CA LYS A 290 49.03 -82.94 -7.72
C LYS A 290 47.84 -81.99 -7.80
N ILE A 291 47.22 -81.87 -8.97
CA ILE A 291 45.98 -81.11 -9.18
C ILE A 291 44.85 -81.72 -8.35
N SER A 292 44.63 -83.04 -8.42
CA SER A 292 43.56 -83.70 -7.64
C SER A 292 43.76 -83.63 -6.13
N LYS A 293 45.00 -83.48 -5.67
CA LYS A 293 45.31 -83.22 -4.26
C LYS A 293 45.00 -81.76 -3.89
N LEU A 294 45.42 -80.81 -4.71
CA LEU A 294 45.15 -79.38 -4.51
C LEU A 294 43.65 -79.05 -4.58
N GLU A 295 42.89 -79.70 -5.47
CA GLU A 295 41.43 -79.54 -5.56
C GLU A 295 40.72 -80.04 -4.31
N ARG A 296 41.19 -81.14 -3.71
CA ARG A 296 40.69 -81.63 -2.42
C ARG A 296 41.02 -80.68 -1.28
N GLU A 297 42.27 -80.22 -1.21
CA GLU A 297 42.68 -79.23 -0.21
C GLU A 297 41.90 -77.91 -0.33
N MET A 298 41.58 -77.48 -1.56
CA MET A 298 40.74 -76.30 -1.80
C MET A 298 39.31 -76.52 -1.33
N CYS A 299 38.72 -77.69 -1.64
CA CYS A 299 37.36 -78.05 -1.19
C CYS A 299 37.28 -78.13 0.35
N ASP A 300 38.28 -78.73 0.99
CA ASP A 300 38.39 -78.80 2.45
C ASP A 300 38.49 -77.39 3.05
N LYS A 301 39.31 -76.50 2.45
CA LYS A 301 39.45 -75.10 2.90
C LYS A 301 38.20 -74.26 2.68
N ASP A 302 37.47 -74.48 1.60
CA ASP A 302 36.18 -73.82 1.35
C ASP A 302 35.13 -74.28 2.36
N SER A 303 35.13 -75.57 2.70
CA SER A 303 34.25 -76.10 3.75
C SER A 303 34.58 -75.48 5.12
N GLU A 304 35.86 -75.38 5.47
CA GLU A 304 36.34 -74.75 6.72
C GLU A 304 35.97 -73.25 6.77
N SER A 305 36.15 -72.53 5.66
CA SER A 305 35.74 -71.13 5.50
C SER A 305 34.22 -70.95 5.67
N SER A 306 33.42 -71.88 5.16
CA SER A 306 31.96 -71.83 5.31
C SER A 306 31.51 -72.00 6.76
N VAL A 307 32.17 -72.88 7.52
CA VAL A 307 31.90 -73.12 8.94
C VAL A 307 32.32 -71.90 9.77
N LEU A 308 33.51 -71.34 9.50
CA LEU A 308 33.99 -70.14 10.17
C LEU A 308 33.08 -68.92 9.90
N LYS A 309 32.58 -68.76 8.68
CA LYS A 309 31.59 -67.70 8.36
C LYS A 309 30.31 -67.84 9.16
N LYS A 310 29.80 -69.06 9.36
CA LYS A 310 28.62 -69.30 10.21
C LYS A 310 28.91 -68.93 11.66
N ALA A 311 30.05 -69.37 12.20
CA ALA A 311 30.47 -69.06 13.58
C ALA A 311 30.65 -67.55 13.80
N ILE A 312 31.26 -66.83 12.84
CA ILE A 312 31.39 -65.36 12.91
C ILE A 312 30.01 -64.70 12.99
N ASN A 313 29.05 -65.18 12.20
CA ASN A 313 27.71 -64.60 12.18
C ASN A 313 26.96 -64.85 13.50
N GLU A 314 27.14 -66.02 14.11
CA GLU A 314 26.61 -66.35 15.44
C GLU A 314 27.21 -65.44 16.53
N TYR A 315 28.53 -65.27 16.53
CA TYR A 315 29.19 -64.35 17.47
C TYR A 315 28.75 -62.90 17.28
N LEU A 316 28.53 -62.47 16.04
CA LEU A 316 28.07 -61.10 15.73
C LEU A 316 26.66 -60.85 16.28
N MET A 317 25.75 -61.83 16.17
CA MET A 317 24.42 -61.75 16.76
C MET A 317 24.47 -61.69 18.29
N GLU A 318 25.35 -62.47 18.93
CA GLU A 318 25.51 -62.45 20.38
C GLU A 318 26.09 -61.11 20.87
N ILE A 319 27.05 -60.53 20.14
CA ILE A 319 27.59 -59.19 20.43
C ILE A 319 26.48 -58.13 20.36
N ILE A 320 25.65 -58.15 19.31
CA ILE A 320 24.53 -57.20 19.18
C ILE A 320 23.57 -57.33 20.38
N LYS A 321 23.25 -58.55 20.78
CA LYS A 321 22.37 -58.81 21.92
C LYS A 321 22.97 -58.32 23.23
N LEU A 322 24.25 -58.60 23.49
CA LEU A 322 24.97 -58.15 24.68
C LEU A 322 25.12 -56.61 24.72
N GLN A 323 25.27 -55.97 23.56
CA GLN A 323 25.34 -54.52 23.47
C GLN A 323 23.98 -53.87 23.78
N ALA A 324 22.89 -54.42 23.25
CA ALA A 324 21.53 -53.97 23.57
C ALA A 324 21.20 -54.12 25.06
N THR A 325 21.62 -55.22 25.70
CA THR A 325 21.42 -55.40 27.16
C THR A 325 22.28 -54.44 27.97
N ALA A 326 23.52 -54.16 27.55
CA ALA A 326 24.39 -53.18 28.21
C ALA A 326 23.80 -51.75 28.13
N GLU A 327 23.27 -51.35 26.97
CA GLU A 327 22.61 -50.05 26.78
C GLU A 327 21.34 -49.92 27.65
N ALA A 328 20.52 -50.97 27.73
CA ALA A 328 19.36 -51.00 28.61
C ALA A 328 19.75 -50.87 30.10
N HIS A 329 20.81 -51.57 30.53
CA HIS A 329 21.33 -51.44 31.90
C HIS A 329 21.91 -50.06 32.20
N MET A 330 22.53 -49.39 31.22
CA MET A 330 23.01 -48.01 31.36
C MET A 330 21.83 -47.03 31.54
N SER A 331 20.78 -47.15 30.74
CA SER A 331 19.57 -46.34 30.88
C SER A 331 18.94 -46.47 32.27
N LEU A 332 18.81 -47.71 32.79
CA LEU A 332 18.30 -47.94 34.14
C LEU A 332 19.18 -47.34 35.25
N LYS A 333 20.51 -47.31 35.05
CA LYS A 333 21.42 -46.64 35.99
C LYS A 333 21.23 -45.12 35.97
N ASP A 334 21.06 -44.53 34.79
CA ASP A 334 20.82 -43.09 34.65
C ASP A 334 19.47 -42.69 35.27
N GLU A 335 18.42 -43.49 35.09
CA GLU A 335 17.13 -43.29 35.75
C GLU A 335 17.24 -43.39 37.27
N ARG A 336 17.93 -44.41 37.79
CA ARG A 336 18.19 -44.58 39.22
C ARG A 336 18.91 -43.36 39.80
N ASP A 337 19.98 -42.92 39.15
CA ASP A 337 20.80 -41.80 39.62
C ASP A 337 20.02 -40.47 39.57
N SER A 338 19.19 -40.29 38.53
CA SER A 338 18.27 -39.15 38.42
C SER A 338 17.20 -39.15 39.52
N ALA A 339 16.60 -40.30 39.82
CA ALA A 339 15.62 -40.45 40.89
C ALA A 339 16.23 -40.13 42.27
N ILE A 340 17.43 -40.65 42.55
CA ILE A 340 18.18 -40.34 43.78
C ILE A 340 18.46 -38.84 43.87
N LYS A 341 18.95 -38.21 42.78
CA LYS A 341 19.18 -36.75 42.74
C LYS A 341 17.92 -35.95 43.06
N LYS A 342 16.79 -36.29 42.43
CA LYS A 342 15.49 -35.62 42.66
C LYS A 342 15.02 -35.74 44.11
N LEU A 343 15.12 -36.93 44.71
CA LEU A 343 14.70 -37.16 46.09
C LEU A 343 15.58 -36.41 47.10
N PHE A 344 16.91 -36.41 46.88
CA PHE A 344 17.84 -35.67 47.73
C PHE A 344 17.63 -34.16 47.64
N ALA A 345 17.36 -33.62 46.45
CA ALA A 345 17.05 -32.20 46.24
C ALA A 345 15.72 -31.79 46.88
N ARG A 346 14.66 -32.63 46.75
CA ARG A 346 13.33 -32.30 47.27
C ARG A 346 13.23 -32.38 48.79
N HIS A 347 13.98 -33.29 49.41
CA HIS A 347 13.87 -33.57 50.84
C HIS A 347 15.11 -33.14 51.66
N ASN A 348 16.02 -32.33 51.07
CA ASN A 348 17.22 -31.79 51.71
C ASN A 348 18.06 -32.86 52.44
N LEU A 349 18.30 -34.00 51.79
CA LEU A 349 18.94 -35.16 52.42
C LEU A 349 20.48 -35.08 52.47
N GLY A 350 21.10 -33.98 52.03
CA GLY A 350 22.55 -33.71 52.08
C GLY A 350 23.22 -33.61 50.71
N SER A 351 24.56 -33.53 50.69
CA SER A 351 25.37 -33.44 49.48
C SER A 351 25.51 -34.78 48.75
N LEU A 352 25.40 -34.75 47.43
CA LEU A 352 25.54 -35.92 46.56
C LEU A 352 26.95 -36.01 45.93
N PRO A 353 27.47 -37.22 45.69
CA PRO A 353 28.65 -37.43 44.83
C PRO A 353 28.40 -37.00 43.38
N ASN A 354 29.46 -36.88 42.58
CA ASN A 354 29.31 -36.70 41.13
C ASN A 354 28.80 -38.00 40.48
N ALA A 355 27.81 -37.88 39.60
CA ALA A 355 27.27 -39.01 38.85
C ALA A 355 28.24 -39.45 37.73
N PRO A 356 28.25 -40.72 37.32
CA PRO A 356 27.37 -41.83 37.74
C PRO A 356 27.72 -42.43 39.10
N PHE A 357 26.71 -42.85 39.87
CA PHE A 357 26.88 -43.47 41.18
C PHE A 357 27.33 -44.93 41.03
N SER A 358 28.35 -45.34 41.79
CA SER A 358 28.66 -46.76 41.98
C SER A 358 27.48 -47.49 42.63
N ASN A 359 27.40 -48.81 42.48
CA ASN A 359 26.32 -49.60 43.07
C ASN A 359 26.29 -49.47 44.60
N GLU A 360 27.46 -49.48 45.24
CA GLU A 360 27.61 -49.24 46.68
C GLU A 360 27.16 -47.82 47.07
N ALA A 361 27.54 -46.80 46.31
CA ALA A 361 27.12 -45.42 46.56
C ALA A 361 25.60 -45.27 46.43
N ALA A 362 25.00 -45.78 45.36
CA ALA A 362 23.56 -45.74 45.14
C ALA A 362 22.76 -46.49 46.24
N SER A 363 23.25 -47.66 46.66
CA SER A 363 22.67 -48.44 47.76
C SER A 363 22.72 -47.67 49.08
N SER A 364 23.85 -47.05 49.41
CA SER A 364 24.01 -46.23 50.62
C SER A 364 23.08 -45.00 50.62
N LEU A 365 22.93 -44.32 49.48
CA LEU A 365 22.04 -43.17 49.31
C LEU A 365 20.57 -43.60 49.44
N THR A 366 20.21 -44.77 48.90
CA THR A 366 18.86 -45.33 49.00
C THR A 366 18.53 -45.73 50.44
N ASN A 367 19.49 -46.31 51.17
CA ASN A 367 19.31 -46.62 52.58
C ASN A 367 19.11 -45.35 53.43
N ARG A 368 19.81 -44.26 53.11
CA ARG A 368 19.61 -42.96 53.75
C ARG A 368 18.21 -42.37 53.47
N ILE A 369 17.71 -42.52 52.23
CA ILE A 369 16.32 -42.18 51.88
C ILE A 369 15.34 -43.01 52.72
N ARG A 370 15.54 -44.33 52.81
CA ARG A 370 14.67 -45.23 53.61
C ARG A 370 14.66 -44.85 55.09
N SER A 371 15.81 -44.56 55.68
CA SER A 371 15.91 -44.15 57.08
C SER A 371 15.11 -42.87 57.36
N ARG A 372 15.15 -41.89 56.46
CA ARG A 372 14.35 -40.66 56.64
C ARG A 372 12.86 -40.93 56.49
N LEU A 373 12.49 -41.86 55.62
CA LEU A 373 11.10 -42.27 55.42
C LEU A 373 10.55 -42.94 56.69
N THR A 374 11.33 -43.83 57.31
CA THR A 374 10.96 -44.46 58.59
C THR A 374 10.86 -43.47 59.75
N ASP A 375 11.72 -42.43 59.79
CA ASP A 375 11.61 -41.38 60.81
C ASP A 375 10.30 -40.56 60.65
N LEU A 376 9.93 -40.25 59.41
CA LEU A 376 8.69 -39.53 59.11
C LEU A 376 7.44 -40.37 59.39
N GLU A 377 7.50 -41.68 59.15
CA GLU A 377 6.44 -42.61 59.52
C GLU A 377 6.28 -42.69 61.04
N LYS A 378 7.38 -42.71 61.79
CA LYS A 378 7.37 -42.70 63.25
C LYS A 378 6.81 -41.39 63.82
N ASP A 379 7.21 -40.23 63.28
CA ASP A 379 6.61 -38.93 63.64
C ASP A 379 5.10 -38.88 63.34
N LEU A 380 4.64 -39.59 62.31
CA LEU A 380 3.23 -39.70 61.95
C LEU A 380 2.46 -40.60 62.92
N ASP A 381 3.06 -41.70 63.38
CA ASP A 381 2.45 -42.60 64.37
C ASP A 381 2.51 -42.02 65.80
N ASP A 382 3.55 -41.28 66.18
CA ASP A 382 3.63 -40.57 67.46
C ASP A 382 2.55 -39.46 67.55
N LYS A 383 2.21 -38.83 66.41
CA LYS A 383 1.06 -37.91 66.32
C LYS A 383 -0.30 -38.60 66.44
N LYS A 384 -0.41 -39.88 66.04
CA LYS A 384 -1.63 -40.69 66.26
C LYS A 384 -1.78 -41.10 67.72
N PHE A 385 -0.70 -41.33 68.46
CA PHE A 385 -0.78 -41.73 69.87
C PHE A 385 -1.27 -40.61 70.79
N THR A 386 -1.10 -39.34 70.39
CA THR A 386 -1.68 -38.18 71.10
C THR A 386 -3.19 -37.98 70.87
N SER A 387 -3.87 -38.88 70.14
CA SER A 387 -5.29 -38.79 69.75
C SER A 387 -6.28 -39.52 70.68
N GLU A 388 -5.90 -39.83 71.94
CA GLU A 388 -6.86 -40.30 72.96
C GLU A 388 -7.79 -39.19 73.54
N ASN A 389 -7.71 -37.94 73.05
CA ASN A 389 -8.56 -36.82 73.48
C ASN A 389 -9.46 -36.26 72.36
N GLU A 390 -9.83 -37.11 71.39
CA GLU A 390 -10.67 -36.78 70.24
C GLU A 390 -12.18 -36.92 70.54
N LYS A 391 -12.86 -35.79 70.72
CA LYS A 391 -14.28 -35.67 70.30
C LYS A 391 -14.61 -34.38 69.52
N SER A 392 -13.65 -33.46 69.34
CA SER A 392 -13.90 -32.19 68.66
C SER A 392 -13.32 -32.10 67.23
N ASN A 393 -12.23 -32.81 66.93
CA ASN A 393 -11.53 -32.68 65.64
C ASN A 393 -12.03 -33.63 64.53
N GLU A 394 -12.79 -34.67 64.86
CA GLU A 394 -13.35 -35.60 63.86
C GLU A 394 -14.36 -34.90 62.94
N LEU A 395 -15.05 -33.86 63.44
CA LEU A 395 -15.99 -33.07 62.66
C LEU A 395 -15.27 -32.17 61.64
N GLU A 396 -14.18 -31.50 62.06
CA GLU A 396 -13.39 -30.63 61.18
C GLU A 396 -12.60 -31.43 60.14
N LEU A 397 -12.07 -32.60 60.51
CA LEU A 397 -11.36 -33.48 59.58
C LEU A 397 -12.32 -34.05 58.51
N LYS A 398 -13.55 -34.40 58.91
CA LYS A 398 -14.59 -34.84 57.98
C LYS A 398 -15.01 -33.71 57.02
N MET A 399 -15.16 -32.48 57.51
CA MET A 399 -15.45 -31.32 56.66
C MET A 399 -14.30 -31.00 55.69
N ALA A 400 -13.05 -31.11 56.13
CA ALA A 400 -11.88 -30.90 55.26
C ALA A 400 -11.73 -32.00 54.21
N LEU A 401 -11.99 -33.25 54.57
CA LEU A 401 -11.99 -34.38 53.64
C LEU A 401 -13.14 -34.27 52.62
N ASP A 402 -14.33 -33.88 53.03
CA ASP A 402 -15.47 -33.63 52.13
C ASP A 402 -15.19 -32.44 51.19
N CYS A 403 -14.50 -31.40 51.66
CA CYS A 403 -14.06 -30.29 50.81
C CYS A 403 -12.98 -30.73 49.80
N TYR A 404 -12.02 -31.56 50.22
CA TYR A 404 -10.99 -32.10 49.34
C TYR A 404 -11.57 -33.05 48.29
N LEU A 405 -12.46 -33.96 48.70
CA LEU A 405 -13.17 -34.87 47.79
C LEU A 405 -14.04 -34.08 46.82
N GLY A 406 -14.77 -33.07 47.28
CA GLY A 406 -15.54 -32.17 46.40
C GLY A 406 -14.67 -31.37 45.43
N ALA A 407 -13.50 -30.90 45.84
CA ALA A 407 -12.54 -30.23 44.96
C ALA A 407 -11.91 -31.18 43.95
N ASN A 408 -11.58 -32.40 44.35
CA ASN A 408 -11.01 -33.44 43.50
C ASN A 408 -12.05 -33.94 42.46
N ASP A 409 -13.32 -34.07 42.85
CA ASP A 409 -14.39 -34.42 41.93
C ASP A 409 -14.68 -33.28 40.94
N ARG A 410 -14.65 -32.02 41.39
CA ARG A 410 -14.72 -30.86 40.48
C ARG A 410 -13.53 -30.84 39.51
N TRP A 411 -12.32 -31.13 39.99
CA TRP A 411 -11.14 -31.19 39.15
C TRP A 411 -11.22 -32.33 38.13
N LYS A 412 -11.65 -33.53 38.54
CA LYS A 412 -11.92 -34.66 37.62
C LYS A 412 -12.99 -34.30 36.59
N ASN A 413 -14.04 -33.59 36.99
CA ASN A 413 -15.09 -33.16 36.07
C ASN A 413 -14.59 -32.10 35.08
N ILE A 414 -13.73 -31.17 35.52
CA ILE A 414 -13.09 -30.19 34.64
C ILE A 414 -12.10 -30.85 33.67
N GLU A 415 -11.29 -31.81 34.14
CA GLU A 415 -10.36 -32.54 33.28
C GLU A 415 -11.12 -33.42 32.29
N ALA A 416 -12.23 -34.05 32.70
CA ALA A 416 -13.12 -34.77 31.80
C ALA A 416 -13.79 -33.84 30.77
N GLN A 417 -14.21 -32.64 31.17
CA GLN A 417 -14.74 -31.63 30.24
C GLN A 417 -13.67 -31.13 29.25
N LYS A 418 -12.43 -30.96 29.72
CA LYS A 418 -11.30 -30.57 28.89
C LYS A 418 -10.98 -31.67 27.88
N GLN A 419 -10.95 -32.93 28.31
CA GLN A 419 -10.75 -34.08 27.43
C GLN A 419 -11.89 -34.19 26.40
N ALA A 420 -13.15 -34.05 26.84
CA ALA A 420 -14.30 -34.03 25.92
C ALA A 420 -14.19 -32.89 24.89
N LYS A 421 -13.72 -31.70 25.28
CA LYS A 421 -13.49 -30.58 24.34
C LYS A 421 -12.33 -30.85 23.38
N VAL A 422 -11.28 -31.53 23.81
CA VAL A 422 -10.17 -31.99 22.94
C VAL A 422 -10.68 -33.01 21.94
N ASP A 423 -11.52 -33.95 22.37
CA ASP A 423 -12.12 -34.98 21.51
C ASP A 423 -13.10 -34.36 20.51
N ILE A 424 -13.91 -33.38 20.93
CA ILE A 424 -14.77 -32.59 20.05
C ILE A 424 -13.92 -31.83 19.02
N LYS A 425 -12.82 -31.20 19.44
CA LYS A 425 -11.90 -30.49 18.51
C LYS A 425 -11.30 -31.46 17.49
N SER A 426 -10.87 -32.64 17.92
CA SER A 426 -10.36 -33.70 17.03
C SER A 426 -11.43 -34.16 16.02
N ASN A 427 -12.66 -34.38 16.48
CA ASN A 427 -13.77 -34.77 15.61
C ASN A 427 -14.16 -33.67 14.62
N ILE A 428 -14.13 -32.40 15.02
CA ILE A 428 -14.37 -31.26 14.11
C ILE A 428 -13.28 -31.20 13.04
N LEU A 429 -12.00 -31.39 13.42
CA LEU A 429 -10.90 -31.41 12.47
C LEU A 429 -11.04 -32.54 11.44
N LYS A 430 -11.37 -33.76 11.88
CA LYS A 430 -11.65 -34.87 10.97
C LYS A 430 -12.83 -34.58 10.03
N ARG A 431 -13.88 -33.93 10.54
CA ARG A 431 -15.06 -33.57 9.74
C ARG A 431 -14.76 -32.46 8.72
N ILE A 432 -13.83 -31.56 9.01
CA ILE A 432 -13.32 -30.56 8.06
C ILE A 432 -12.52 -31.26 6.96
N GLU A 433 -11.61 -32.16 7.33
CA GLU A 433 -10.80 -32.92 6.37
C GLU A 433 -11.68 -33.81 5.47
N GLU A 434 -12.70 -34.47 6.01
CA GLU A 434 -13.71 -35.19 5.24
C GLU A 434 -14.47 -34.26 4.27
N LYS A 435 -14.84 -33.05 4.70
CA LYS A 435 -15.53 -32.07 3.84
C LYS A 435 -14.64 -31.47 2.77
N GLU A 436 -13.34 -31.30 3.02
CA GLU A 436 -12.36 -30.88 2.02
C GLU A 436 -12.11 -31.97 0.98
N ASN A 437 -12.07 -33.24 1.41
CA ASN A 437 -12.00 -34.38 0.51
C ASN A 437 -13.28 -34.54 -0.31
N GLU A 438 -14.46 -34.37 0.30
CA GLU A 438 -15.74 -34.32 -0.44
C GLU A 438 -15.76 -33.18 -1.44
N ARG A 439 -15.36 -31.95 -1.04
CA ARG A 439 -15.25 -30.81 -1.96
C ARG A 439 -14.35 -31.14 -3.14
N SER A 440 -13.16 -31.70 -2.89
CA SER A 440 -12.22 -32.09 -3.94
C SER A 440 -12.79 -33.17 -4.87
N SER A 441 -13.62 -34.07 -4.34
CA SER A 441 -14.34 -35.07 -5.14
C SER A 441 -15.47 -34.46 -5.97
N PHE A 442 -16.21 -33.48 -5.42
CA PHE A 442 -17.25 -32.74 -6.15
C PHE A 442 -16.66 -31.82 -7.21
N GLU A 443 -15.49 -31.23 -6.98
CA GLU A 443 -14.79 -30.39 -7.95
C GLU A 443 -14.31 -31.23 -9.16
N ARG A 444 -13.88 -32.48 -8.91
CA ARG A 444 -13.63 -33.46 -9.98
C ARG A 444 -14.90 -33.92 -10.69
N LEU A 445 -16.00 -34.13 -9.97
CA LEU A 445 -17.29 -34.50 -10.58
C LEU A 445 -17.90 -33.33 -11.39
N ILE A 446 -17.71 -32.07 -10.98
CA ILE A 446 -18.12 -30.88 -11.76
C ILE A 446 -17.29 -30.74 -13.02
N SER A 447 -16.01 -31.13 -12.99
CA SER A 447 -15.16 -31.17 -14.19
C SER A 447 -15.59 -32.25 -15.18
N ASP A 448 -16.27 -33.31 -14.73
CA ASP A 448 -16.70 -34.46 -15.56
C ASP A 448 -18.19 -34.43 -15.94
N VAL A 449 -19.00 -33.49 -15.41
CA VAL A 449 -20.43 -33.36 -15.75
C VAL A 449 -20.64 -32.22 -16.76
N ASP A 450 -20.52 -32.60 -18.03
CA ASP A 450 -21.19 -32.05 -19.23
C ASP A 450 -21.33 -30.51 -19.36
N LEU A 451 -20.26 -29.88 -19.84
CA LEU A 451 -20.34 -28.58 -20.55
C LEU A 451 -21.33 -28.60 -21.74
N SER A 452 -21.53 -29.77 -22.36
CA SER A 452 -22.42 -29.96 -23.51
C SER A 452 -23.91 -29.73 -23.18
N ARG A 453 -24.36 -30.05 -21.96
CA ARG A 453 -25.77 -29.90 -21.55
C ARG A 453 -26.13 -28.48 -21.12
N ILE A 454 -25.16 -27.68 -20.70
CA ILE A 454 -25.38 -26.28 -20.34
C ILE A 454 -25.48 -25.42 -21.61
N ASP A 455 -24.64 -25.68 -22.61
CA ASP A 455 -24.67 -24.97 -23.90
C ASP A 455 -26.02 -25.15 -24.62
N GLU A 456 -26.60 -26.35 -24.62
CA GLU A 456 -27.93 -26.58 -25.23
C GLU A 456 -29.06 -25.87 -24.47
N ARG A 457 -28.93 -25.72 -23.14
CA ARG A 457 -29.94 -25.08 -22.30
C ARG A 457 -29.86 -23.55 -22.37
N GLU A 458 -28.66 -23.00 -22.52
CA GLU A 458 -28.46 -21.59 -22.83
C GLU A 458 -29.06 -21.25 -24.19
N ASN A 459 -28.74 -22.00 -25.25
CA ASN A 459 -29.24 -21.71 -26.59
C ASN A 459 -30.78 -21.70 -26.69
N ASN A 460 -31.44 -22.57 -25.91
CA ASN A 460 -32.90 -22.62 -25.86
C ASN A 460 -33.51 -21.45 -25.07
N MET A 461 -32.80 -20.90 -24.07
CA MET A 461 -33.22 -19.68 -23.36
C MET A 461 -32.95 -18.40 -24.15
N THR A 462 -31.89 -18.35 -24.96
CA THR A 462 -31.59 -17.21 -25.84
C THR A 462 -32.69 -17.01 -26.88
N ASN A 463 -33.25 -18.09 -27.43
CA ASN A 463 -34.36 -18.04 -28.38
C ASN A 463 -35.70 -17.60 -27.75
N GLN A 464 -35.90 -17.80 -26.44
CA GLN A 464 -37.09 -17.30 -25.74
C GLN A 464 -37.02 -15.80 -25.39
N LEU A 465 -35.80 -15.23 -25.28
CA LEU A 465 -35.59 -13.81 -25.02
C LEU A 465 -35.74 -12.93 -26.26
N ALA A 466 -35.41 -13.44 -27.46
CA ALA A 466 -35.60 -12.74 -28.73
C ALA A 466 -37.08 -12.49 -29.10
N GLY A 467 -38.01 -13.21 -28.47
CA GLY A 467 -39.46 -13.12 -28.74
C GLY A 467 -40.21 -12.03 -27.95
N ARG A 468 -39.56 -11.31 -27.04
CA ARG A 468 -40.18 -10.16 -26.35
C ARG A 468 -39.60 -8.87 -26.91
N GLU A 469 -40.43 -8.10 -27.58
CA GLU A 469 -40.17 -6.82 -28.27
C GLU A 469 -39.70 -5.68 -27.32
N PHE A 470 -38.77 -5.96 -26.42
CA PHE A 470 -38.19 -5.00 -25.51
C PHE A 470 -37.32 -3.98 -26.25
N GLU A 471 -36.55 -4.41 -27.25
CA GLU A 471 -35.75 -3.49 -28.08
C GLU A 471 -36.63 -2.52 -28.87
N SER A 472 -37.75 -2.99 -29.43
CA SER A 472 -38.68 -2.13 -30.17
C SER A 472 -39.34 -1.10 -29.24
N ASN A 473 -39.75 -1.51 -28.03
CA ASN A 473 -40.28 -0.59 -27.02
C ASN A 473 -39.23 0.42 -26.51
N ILE A 474 -37.97 0.00 -26.35
CA ILE A 474 -36.87 0.89 -25.94
C ILE A 474 -36.60 1.92 -27.03
N LEU A 475 -36.54 1.52 -28.30
CA LEU A 475 -36.37 2.44 -29.44
C LEU A 475 -37.54 3.41 -29.57
N GLN A 476 -38.77 2.94 -29.37
CA GLN A 476 -39.96 3.80 -29.38
C GLN A 476 -39.91 4.83 -28.24
N LYS A 477 -39.55 4.42 -27.02
CA LYS A 477 -39.45 5.33 -25.88
C LYS A 477 -38.27 6.30 -25.99
N GLN A 478 -37.16 5.88 -26.60
CA GLN A 478 -36.04 6.77 -26.93
C GLN A 478 -36.41 7.82 -28.00
N SER A 479 -37.21 7.43 -29.00
CA SER A 479 -37.76 8.37 -30.00
C SER A 479 -38.72 9.39 -29.37
N GLU A 480 -39.62 8.94 -28.50
CA GLU A 480 -40.53 9.82 -27.74
C GLU A 480 -39.74 10.79 -26.83
N PHE A 481 -38.71 10.29 -26.15
CA PHE A 481 -37.83 11.11 -25.32
C PHE A 481 -37.13 12.19 -26.16
N HIS A 482 -36.57 11.81 -27.32
CA HIS A 482 -35.93 12.76 -28.22
C HIS A 482 -36.91 13.81 -28.76
N GLY A 483 -38.15 13.41 -29.06
CA GLY A 483 -39.21 14.32 -29.49
C GLY A 483 -39.60 15.34 -28.41
N VAL A 484 -39.72 14.90 -27.15
CA VAL A 484 -39.98 15.79 -26.00
C VAL A 484 -38.81 16.74 -25.76
N GLU A 485 -37.58 16.24 -25.86
CA GLU A 485 -36.36 17.03 -25.68
C GLU A 485 -36.21 18.12 -26.76
N GLN A 486 -36.57 17.82 -28.02
CA GLN A 486 -36.64 18.82 -29.08
C GLN A 486 -37.74 19.86 -28.82
N LYS A 487 -38.90 19.46 -28.29
CA LYS A 487 -39.99 20.37 -27.90
C LYS A 487 -39.58 21.30 -26.75
N ILE A 488 -38.85 20.79 -25.75
CA ILE A 488 -38.29 21.59 -24.66
C ILE A 488 -37.26 22.60 -25.21
N LYS A 489 -36.40 22.18 -26.14
CA LYS A 489 -35.46 23.10 -26.80
C LYS A 489 -36.17 24.18 -27.61
N ALA A 490 -37.25 23.84 -28.32
CA ALA A 490 -38.06 24.81 -29.06
C ALA A 490 -38.74 25.83 -28.12
N LEU A 491 -39.38 25.35 -27.04
CA LEU A 491 -40.02 26.21 -26.04
C LEU A 491 -39.03 27.11 -25.30
N ASN A 492 -37.82 26.62 -24.99
CA ASN A 492 -36.79 27.46 -24.39
C ASN A 492 -36.29 28.55 -25.37
N ARG A 493 -36.14 28.23 -26.66
CA ARG A 493 -35.83 29.24 -27.68
C ARG A 493 -36.93 30.26 -27.81
N GLU A 494 -38.20 29.84 -27.78
CA GLU A 494 -39.35 30.74 -27.85
C GLU A 494 -39.43 31.64 -26.61
N LYS A 495 -39.18 31.09 -25.42
CA LYS A 495 -39.06 31.86 -24.17
C LYS A 495 -37.96 32.92 -24.26
N ASP A 496 -36.78 32.58 -24.80
CA ASP A 496 -35.68 33.54 -24.97
C ASP A 496 -36.03 34.63 -26.00
N ILE A 497 -36.75 34.29 -27.07
CA ILE A 497 -37.26 35.26 -28.03
C ILE A 497 -38.30 36.19 -27.38
N MET A 498 -39.23 35.65 -26.59
CA MET A 498 -40.21 36.46 -25.86
C MET A 498 -39.56 37.37 -24.81
N ALA A 499 -38.50 36.91 -24.14
CA ALA A 499 -37.74 37.74 -23.21
C ALA A 499 -37.12 38.94 -23.94
N ARG A 500 -36.49 38.71 -25.11
CA ARG A 500 -35.96 39.79 -25.97
C ARG A 500 -37.06 40.71 -26.50
N ASP A 501 -38.19 40.19 -26.95
CA ASP A 501 -39.33 41.02 -27.39
C ASP A 501 -39.87 41.87 -26.22
N SER A 502 -39.83 41.36 -24.99
CA SER A 502 -40.20 42.15 -23.81
C SER A 502 -39.21 43.29 -23.53
N GLU A 503 -37.90 43.02 -23.67
CA GLU A 503 -36.85 44.04 -23.53
C GLU A 503 -36.98 45.11 -24.63
N ASP A 504 -37.23 44.70 -25.87
CA ASP A 504 -37.46 45.60 -27.00
C ASP A 504 -38.75 46.43 -26.82
N ARG A 505 -39.82 45.84 -26.27
CA ARG A 505 -41.06 46.58 -25.92
C ARG A 505 -40.83 47.62 -24.83
N VAL A 506 -40.04 47.29 -23.81
CA VAL A 506 -39.65 48.25 -22.76
C VAL A 506 -38.82 49.37 -23.38
N ALA A 507 -37.82 49.06 -24.21
CA ALA A 507 -37.01 50.06 -24.91
C ALA A 507 -37.85 50.94 -25.85
N LEU A 508 -38.80 50.35 -26.59
CA LEU A 508 -39.73 51.05 -27.46
C LEU A 508 -40.66 51.97 -26.66
N SER A 509 -41.12 51.54 -25.48
CA SER A 509 -41.95 52.37 -24.58
C SER A 509 -41.18 53.60 -24.07
N PHE A 510 -39.89 53.44 -23.73
CA PHE A 510 -39.00 54.54 -23.39
C PHE A 510 -38.78 55.48 -24.59
N LYS A 511 -38.55 54.94 -25.79
CA LYS A 511 -38.40 55.77 -27.00
C LYS A 511 -39.68 56.49 -27.40
N LYS A 512 -40.85 55.89 -27.18
CA LYS A 512 -42.16 56.50 -27.45
C LYS A 512 -42.46 57.63 -26.47
N THR A 513 -42.17 57.46 -25.19
CA THR A 513 -42.27 58.54 -24.19
C THR A 513 -41.28 59.67 -24.48
N GLU A 514 -40.06 59.35 -24.89
CA GLU A 514 -39.07 60.34 -25.34
C GLU A 514 -39.55 61.10 -26.59
N LEU A 515 -40.11 60.40 -27.58
CA LEU A 515 -40.71 61.00 -28.78
C LEU A 515 -41.90 61.91 -28.43
N GLU A 516 -42.78 61.51 -27.51
CA GLU A 516 -43.89 62.36 -27.06
C GLU A 516 -43.40 63.63 -26.37
N ILE A 517 -42.32 63.54 -25.58
CA ILE A 517 -41.67 64.72 -24.99
C ILE A 517 -41.13 65.63 -26.10
N HIS A 518 -40.46 65.07 -27.12
CA HIS A 518 -39.96 65.84 -28.26
C HIS A 518 -41.09 66.44 -29.11
N LEU A 519 -42.19 65.73 -29.34
CA LEU A 519 -43.37 66.24 -30.05
C LEU A 519 -44.03 67.38 -29.29
N LYS A 520 -44.17 67.27 -27.96
CA LYS A 520 -44.67 68.37 -27.12
C LYS A 520 -43.75 69.59 -27.18
N LYS A 521 -42.43 69.39 -27.15
CA LYS A 521 -41.45 70.48 -27.34
C LYS A 521 -41.55 71.10 -28.74
N HIS A 522 -41.64 70.28 -29.79
CA HIS A 522 -41.76 70.74 -31.17
C HIS A 522 -43.07 71.52 -31.40
N LYS A 523 -44.19 71.01 -30.90
CA LYS A 523 -45.48 71.70 -30.96
C LYS A 523 -45.46 73.03 -30.23
N LYS A 524 -44.82 73.09 -29.05
CA LYS A 524 -44.61 74.33 -28.30
C LYS A 524 -43.80 75.34 -29.13
N ILE A 525 -42.72 74.92 -29.78
CA ILE A 525 -41.94 75.76 -30.70
C ILE A 525 -42.82 76.23 -31.87
N ILE A 526 -43.60 75.35 -32.52
CA ILE A 526 -44.48 75.77 -33.61
C ILE A 526 -45.50 76.80 -33.14
N ASP A 527 -46.14 76.58 -32.00
CA ASP A 527 -47.13 77.51 -31.45
C ASP A 527 -46.49 78.87 -31.08
N ASP A 528 -45.29 78.88 -30.48
CA ASP A 528 -44.54 80.10 -30.13
C ASP A 528 -44.14 80.92 -31.38
N TYR A 529 -43.91 80.28 -32.53
CA TYR A 529 -43.49 80.92 -33.77
C TYR A 529 -44.61 81.00 -34.84
N LYS A 530 -45.84 80.56 -34.52
CA LYS A 530 -46.96 80.39 -35.44
C LYS A 530 -47.34 81.65 -36.20
N ASP A 531 -47.40 82.77 -35.48
CA ASP A 531 -47.79 84.06 -36.06
C ASP A 531 -46.70 84.61 -36.98
N LYS A 532 -45.43 84.38 -36.64
CA LYS A 532 -44.28 84.72 -37.49
C LYS A 532 -44.27 83.88 -38.78
N ILE A 533 -44.54 82.58 -38.68
CA ILE A 533 -44.62 81.67 -39.83
C ILE A 533 -45.77 82.06 -40.76
N ARG A 534 -46.96 82.39 -40.23
CA ARG A 534 -48.08 82.90 -41.03
C ARG A 534 -47.73 84.21 -41.74
N GLY A 535 -46.98 85.10 -41.09
CA GLY A 535 -46.51 86.34 -41.69
C GLY A 535 -45.67 86.10 -42.96
N VAL A 536 -44.72 85.15 -42.89
CA VAL A 536 -43.82 84.83 -44.02
C VAL A 536 -44.54 84.05 -45.14
N LEU A 537 -45.48 83.18 -44.80
CA LEU A 537 -46.18 82.29 -45.74
C LEU A 537 -47.57 82.81 -46.16
N LYS A 538 -47.79 84.12 -46.12
CA LYS A 538 -49.03 84.80 -46.57
C LYS A 538 -50.31 84.19 -45.96
N GLY A 539 -50.29 83.93 -44.66
CA GLY A 539 -51.44 83.44 -43.88
C GLY A 539 -51.63 81.92 -43.87
N ARG A 540 -50.84 81.14 -44.64
CA ARG A 540 -50.91 79.67 -44.62
C ARG A 540 -50.00 79.09 -43.54
N LEU A 541 -50.47 78.03 -42.90
CA LEU A 541 -49.68 77.23 -41.95
C LEU A 541 -49.41 75.86 -42.58
N PRO A 542 -48.17 75.54 -42.97
CA PRO A 542 -47.83 74.25 -43.57
C PRO A 542 -48.04 73.09 -42.60
N HIS A 543 -48.20 71.90 -43.16
CA HIS A 543 -48.18 70.67 -42.37
C HIS A 543 -46.78 70.45 -41.75
N GLU A 544 -46.69 69.96 -40.51
CA GLU A 544 -45.44 69.90 -39.73
C GLU A 544 -44.29 69.18 -40.46
N LYS A 545 -44.61 68.16 -41.27
CA LYS A 545 -43.65 67.39 -42.07
C LYS A 545 -43.03 68.20 -43.22
N ASP A 546 -43.77 69.17 -43.74
CA ASP A 546 -43.39 69.97 -44.91
C ASP A 546 -42.90 71.36 -44.51
N LEU A 547 -43.05 71.74 -43.24
CA LEU A 547 -42.67 73.04 -42.68
C LEU A 547 -41.22 73.41 -43.00
N LYS A 548 -40.28 72.48 -42.84
CA LYS A 548 -38.86 72.72 -43.16
C LYS A 548 -38.66 72.98 -44.66
N LYS A 549 -39.33 72.20 -45.52
CA LYS A 549 -39.21 72.31 -46.98
C LYS A 549 -39.81 73.62 -47.48
N GLU A 550 -40.99 73.98 -46.98
CA GLU A 550 -41.69 75.21 -47.35
C GLU A 550 -41.01 76.47 -46.82
N ILE A 551 -40.51 76.47 -45.58
CA ILE A 551 -39.70 77.58 -45.06
C ILE A 551 -38.40 77.72 -45.87
N THR A 552 -37.73 76.62 -46.21
CA THR A 552 -36.51 76.66 -47.04
C THR A 552 -36.81 77.17 -48.45
N GLN A 553 -37.97 76.83 -49.02
CA GLN A 553 -38.40 77.30 -50.33
C GLN A 553 -38.81 78.78 -50.30
N ALA A 554 -39.47 79.24 -49.25
CA ALA A 554 -39.77 80.66 -49.02
C ALA A 554 -38.49 81.48 -48.80
N LEU A 555 -37.51 80.96 -48.05
CA LEU A 555 -36.19 81.57 -47.87
C LEU A 555 -35.42 81.62 -49.20
N ARG A 556 -35.47 80.58 -50.03
CA ARG A 556 -34.89 80.60 -51.39
C ARG A 556 -35.58 81.60 -52.31
N HIS A 557 -36.90 81.70 -52.27
CA HIS A 557 -37.65 82.70 -53.02
C HIS A 557 -37.34 84.12 -52.54
N TYR A 558 -37.14 84.34 -51.24
CA TYR A 558 -36.74 85.63 -50.68
C TYR A 558 -35.30 85.98 -51.06
N ALA A 559 -34.37 85.03 -50.99
CA ALA A 559 -32.98 85.21 -51.43
C ALA A 559 -32.89 85.51 -52.94
N ALA A 560 -33.62 84.78 -53.78
CA ALA A 560 -33.67 85.01 -55.23
C ALA A 560 -34.38 86.33 -55.62
N LYS A 561 -35.19 86.91 -54.73
CA LYS A 561 -35.81 88.23 -54.93
C LYS A 561 -34.85 89.37 -54.57
N ASN A 562 -33.99 89.17 -53.58
CA ASN A 562 -32.99 90.14 -53.14
C ASN A 562 -31.69 90.12 -53.98
N GLU A 563 -31.50 89.13 -54.85
CA GLU A 563 -30.42 89.11 -55.85
C GLU A 563 -30.81 89.79 -57.18
N ASN A 564 -32.07 90.22 -57.33
CA ASN A 564 -32.62 90.84 -58.55
C ASN A 564 -33.13 92.28 -58.34
N ASP A 565 -32.79 92.92 -57.23
CA ASP A 565 -32.98 94.36 -56.97
C ASP A 565 -31.62 95.06 -56.84
#